data_AF-A0A7R9Q6P4-F1
#
_entry.id   AF-A0A7R9Q6P4-F1
#
_cell.length_a   1.000
_cell.length_b   1.000
_cell.length_c   1.000
_cell.angle_alpha   90.00
_cell.angle_beta   90.00
_cell.angle_gamma   90.00
#
_symmetry.space_group_name_H-M   'P 1'
#
loop_
_entity.id
_entity.type
_entity.pdbx_description
1 polymer ?
#
loop_
_entity_poly.entity_id
_entity_poly.type
_entity_poly.pdbx_seq_one_letter_code
_entity_poly.pdbx_strand_id
1 'polypeptide(L)' 'MQEKIKDVTPLGRLGEPLDVARATVFLASSDAQFITGANLIVDGGVIPNFGIFNMN' A
#
# COMPACT_ATOMS: atom_id res chain seq x y z
N MET A 1 2.34 4.30 19.87
CA MET A 1 2.82 4.02 18.49
C MET A 1 1.76 3.29 17.68
N GLN A 2 1.26 2.14 18.17
CA GLN A 2 0.29 1.32 17.43
C GLN A 2 -1.05 2.01 17.13
N GLU A 3 -1.57 2.85 18.03
CA GLU A 3 -2.81 3.61 17.77
C GLU A 3 -2.66 4.59 16.61
N LYS A 4 -1.56 5.36 16.56
CA LYS A 4 -1.28 6.30 15.46
C LYS A 4 -1.18 5.62 14.10
N ILE A 5 -0.73 4.36 14.03
CA ILE A 5 -0.64 3.61 12.77
C ILE A 5 -2.03 3.28 12.23
N LYS A 6 -2.98 2.97 13.10
CA LYS A 6 -4.37 2.68 12.70
C LYS A 6 -5.06 3.90 12.11
N ASP A 7 -4.73 5.09 12.60
CA ASP A 7 -5.36 6.33 12.17
C ASP A 7 -4.84 6.80 10.79
N VAL A 8 -3.56 6.52 10.47
CA VAL A 8 -2.95 6.95 9.21
C VAL A 8 -3.03 5.91 8.10
N THR A 9 -3.20 4.63 8.44
CA THR A 9 -3.33 3.55 7.47
C THR A 9 -4.80 3.14 7.38
N PRO A 10 -5.53 3.43 6.28
CA PRO A 10 -6.94 3.03 6.12
C PRO A 10 -7.23 1.55 6.34
N LEU A 11 -6.25 0.68 6.07
CA LEU A 11 -6.34 -0.76 6.35
C LEU A 11 -6.34 -1.11 7.86
N GLY A 12 -6.12 -0.12 8.74
CA GLY A 12 -6.20 -0.25 10.20
C GLY A 12 -5.09 -1.08 10.83
N ARG A 13 -3.99 -1.34 10.11
CA ARG A 13 -2.84 -2.10 10.59
C ARG A 13 -1.54 -1.65 9.93
N LEU A 14 -0.42 -1.98 10.57
CA LEU A 14 0.89 -1.85 9.95
C LEU A 14 1.01 -2.83 8.77
N GLY A 15 1.75 -2.42 7.74
CA GLY A 15 2.16 -3.32 6.67
C GLY A 15 3.12 -4.39 7.18
N GLU A 16 2.95 -5.60 6.69
CA GLU A 16 3.82 -6.74 6.97
C GLU A 16 4.68 -7.04 5.74
N PRO A 17 5.86 -7.68 5.89
CA PRO A 17 6.71 -8.04 4.75
C PRO A 17 5.97 -8.85 3.67
N LEU A 18 4.95 -9.61 4.08
CA LEU A 18 4.16 -10.43 3.17
C LEU A 18 3.24 -9.61 2.26
N ASP A 19 2.87 -8.39 2.62
CA ASP A 19 2.01 -7.52 1.78
C ASP A 19 2.72 -7.14 0.48
N VAL A 20 3.98 -6.68 0.58
CA VAL A 20 4.79 -6.38 -0.61
C VAL A 20 5.20 -7.65 -1.35
N ALA A 21 5.51 -8.74 -0.65
CA ALA A 21 5.86 -10.00 -1.31
C ALA A 21 4.73 -10.54 -2.19
N ARG A 22 3.48 -10.49 -1.71
CA ARG A 22 2.31 -10.93 -2.49
C ARG A 22 2.09 -10.05 -3.72
N ALA A 23 2.23 -8.73 -3.58
CA ALA A 23 2.11 -7.80 -4.71
C ALA A 23 3.21 -8.06 -5.77
N THR A 24 4.45 -8.31 -5.33
CA THR A 24 5.55 -8.67 -6.22
C THR A 24 5.30 -10.00 -6.93
N VAL A 25 4.80 -11.01 -6.22
CA VAL A 25 4.43 -12.31 -6.83
C VAL A 25 3.35 -12.13 -7.89
N PHE A 26 2.34 -11.30 -7.63
CA PHE A 26 1.33 -10.96 -8.64
C PHE A 26 1.97 -10.32 -9.87
N LEU A 27 2.81 -9.30 -9.70
CA LEU A 27 3.50 -8.64 -10.82
C LEU A 27 4.45 -9.57 -11.60
N ALA A 28 5.01 -10.58 -10.94
CA ALA A 28 5.85 -11.59 -11.57
C ALA A 28 5.07 -12.73 -12.24
N SER A 29 3.75 -12.79 -12.03
CA SER A 29 2.90 -13.87 -12.55
C SER A 29 2.38 -13.58 -13.97
N SER A 30 1.83 -14.60 -14.63
CA SER A 30 1.15 -14.46 -15.92
C SER A 30 -0.05 -13.50 -15.88
N ASP A 31 -0.64 -13.30 -14.71
CA ASP A 31 -1.84 -12.46 -14.55
C ASP A 31 -1.53 -10.97 -14.76
N ALA A 32 -0.25 -10.58 -14.65
CA ALA A 32 0.22 -9.22 -14.87
C ALA A 32 0.86 -9.01 -16.26
N GLN A 33 0.67 -9.92 -17.23
CA GLN A 33 1.39 -9.92 -18.52
C GLN A 33 1.32 -8.63 -19.35
N PHE A 34 0.31 -7.79 -19.13
CA PHE A 34 0.11 -6.52 -19.84
C PHE A 34 0.37 -5.29 -18.95
N ILE A 35 0.83 -5.49 -17.72
CA ILE A 35 1.13 -4.42 -16.77
C ILE A 35 2.64 -4.15 -16.82
N THR A 36 2.99 -2.99 -17.38
CA THR A 36 4.38 -2.50 -17.42
C THR A 36 4.41 -0.98 -17.31
N GLY A 37 5.53 -0.43 -16.84
CA GLY A 37 5.70 1.03 -16.65
C GLY A 37 4.80 1.66 -15.58
N ALA A 38 4.16 0.84 -14.74
CA ALA A 38 3.23 1.29 -13.70
C ALA A 38 3.83 1.12 -12.30
N ASN A 39 3.51 2.05 -11.41
CA ASN A 39 3.81 1.94 -9.98
C ASN A 39 2.63 1.32 -9.24
N LEU A 40 2.83 0.13 -8.65
CA LEU A 40 1.87 -0.48 -7.73
C LEU A 40 2.23 -0.10 -6.30
N ILE A 41 1.48 0.83 -5.71
CA ILE A 41 1.69 1.27 -4.32
C ILE A 41 1.10 0.23 -3.35
N VAL A 42 1.93 -0.23 -2.39
CA VAL A 42 1.56 -1.22 -1.37
C VAL A 42 1.81 -0.62 0.02
N ASP A 43 0.88 0.21 0.48
CA ASP A 43 1.04 0.99 1.71
C ASP A 43 -0.17 0.92 2.66
N GLY A 44 -1.17 0.09 2.34
CA GLY A 44 -2.41 0.01 3.12
C GLY A 44 -3.30 1.26 3.00
N GLY A 45 -3.08 2.12 2.00
CA GLY A 45 -3.89 3.29 1.68
C GLY A 45 -3.36 4.63 2.23
N VAL A 46 -2.09 4.69 2.63
CA VAL A 46 -1.50 5.88 3.29
C VAL A 46 -1.33 7.05 2.32
N ILE A 47 -0.74 6.82 1.14
CA ILE A 47 -0.38 7.84 0.15
C ILE A 47 -1.59 8.56 -0.46
N PRO A 48 -2.72 7.92 -0.82
CA PRO A 48 -3.88 8.68 -1.29
C PRO A 48 -4.50 9.58 -0.20
N ASN A 49 -4.31 9.27 1.09
CA ASN A 49 -4.81 10.07 2.21
C ASN A 49 -3.82 11.12 2.74
N PHE A 50 -2.52 11.00 2.46
CA PHE A 50 -1.50 11.92 2.99
C PHE A 50 -1.60 13.35 2.43
N GLY A 51 -2.38 13.56 1.35
CA GLY A 51 -2.71 14.88 0.80
C GLY A 51 -3.98 15.53 1.38
N ILE A 52 -4.81 14.79 2.13
CA ILE A 52 -6.08 15.29 2.70
C ILE A 52 -6.10 15.28 4.24
N PHE A 53 -5.16 14.60 4.89
CA PHE A 53 -4.91 14.78 6.34
C PHE A 53 -4.02 16.02 6.58
N ASN A 54 -4.68 17.18 6.48
CA ASN A 54 -4.48 18.34 7.35
C ASN A 54 -3.22 19.21 7.16
N MET A 55 -3.30 20.16 6.23
CA MET A 55 -2.93 21.56 6.53
C MET A 55 -4.02 22.14 7.43
N ASN A 56 -3.87 22.02 8.76
CA ASN A 56 -4.38 22.92 9.82
C ASN A 56 -3.81 22.48 11.17
#